data_AF-A0A6J4JBN3-F1
#
_entry.id   AF-A0A6J4JBN3-F1
#
_cell.length_a   1.000
_cell.length_b   1.000
_cell.length_c   1.000
_cell.angle_alpha   90.00
_cell.angle_beta   90.00
_cell.angle_gamma   90.00
#
_symmetry.space_group_name_H-M   'P 1'
#
loop_
_entity.id
_entity.type
_entity.pdbx_description
1 polymer ?
#
loop_
_entity_poly.entity_id
_entity_poly.type
_entity_poly.pdbx_seq_one_letter_code
_entity_poly.pdbx_strand_id
1 'polypeptide(L)'
;MLDRGDPSGPHSSQSDHRQAAPLLRVVRGEPSAEELAALTVVIAAMSQRRSRRRPVPVGAWASFADGHRRPGEQGPGGWRAAGRFA
;
A
#
# COMPACT_ATOMS: atom_id res chain seq x y z
N MET A 1 34.09 30.76 39.84
CA MET A 1 34.35 29.53 39.06
C MET A 1 33.06 29.19 38.35
N LEU A 2 32.99 29.44 37.04
CA LEU A 2 31.82 29.19 36.18
C LEU A 2 31.58 27.68 36.04
N ASP A 3 30.34 27.20 36.01
CA ASP A 3 29.65 26.76 34.76
C ASP A 3 28.52 25.73 34.99
N ARG A 4 27.42 26.00 34.27
CA ARG A 4 26.35 25.16 33.69
C ARG A 4 25.59 24.10 34.50
N GLY A 5 24.27 24.32 34.48
CA GLY A 5 23.26 23.27 34.42
C GLY A 5 21.87 23.87 34.23
N ASP A 6 21.60 24.49 33.08
CA ASP A 6 20.24 24.91 32.68
C ASP A 6 19.45 23.67 32.22
N PRO A 7 18.39 23.22 32.93
CA PRO A 7 17.66 22.04 32.52
C PRO A 7 16.66 22.38 31.42
N SER A 8 17.04 22.03 30.19
CA SER A 8 16.16 21.66 29.07
C SER A 8 15.22 22.75 28.54
N GLY A 9 15.58 23.30 27.37
CA GLY A 9 14.65 24.07 26.55
C GLY A 9 13.42 23.24 26.10
N PRO A 10 12.32 23.90 25.70
CA PRO A 10 11.00 23.30 25.42
C PRO A 10 10.90 22.45 24.13
N HIS A 11 12.00 21.88 23.62
CA HIS A 11 12.01 21.12 22.36
C HIS A 11 11.92 19.58 22.54
N SER A 12 11.76 19.09 23.77
CA SER A 12 11.74 17.63 24.05
C SER A 12 10.38 16.94 23.79
N SER A 13 9.33 17.68 23.41
CA SER A 13 7.98 17.15 23.19
C SER A 13 7.76 16.51 21.81
N GLN A 14 8.71 16.56 20.87
CA GLN A 14 8.55 16.00 19.51
C GLN A 14 8.62 14.45 19.46
N SER A 15 9.01 13.79 20.56
CA SER A 15 9.35 12.35 20.55
C SER A 15 8.16 11.39 20.73
N ASP A 16 6.92 11.88 20.83
CA ASP A 16 5.73 11.06 21.17
C ASP A 16 5.00 10.36 20.00
N HIS A 17 5.50 10.45 18.76
CA HIS A 17 4.99 9.67 17.62
C HIS A 17 5.49 8.20 17.60
N ARG A 18 6.25 7.80 18.63
CA ARG A 18 7.24 6.72 18.58
C ARG A 18 6.68 5.36 18.98
N GLN A 19 5.83 4.77 18.12
CA GLN A 19 5.74 3.29 18.01
C GLN A 19 5.16 2.78 16.67
N ALA A 20 4.62 3.64 15.80
CA ALA A 20 4.31 3.26 14.42
C ALA A 20 5.54 3.44 13.53
N ALA A 21 5.84 2.44 12.69
CA ALA A 21 6.88 2.58 11.68
C ALA A 21 6.56 3.76 10.73
N PRO A 22 7.55 4.57 10.33
CA PRO A 22 7.33 5.73 9.48
C PRO A 22 6.76 5.31 8.11
N LEU A 23 5.77 6.07 7.61
CA LEU A 23 5.10 5.81 6.32
C LEU A 23 6.08 5.91 5.14
N LEU A 24 6.99 6.88 5.18
CA LEU A 24 8.00 7.16 4.15
C LEU A 24 9.37 7.41 4.80
N ARG A 25 10.43 6.92 4.16
CA ARG A 25 11.82 7.17 4.55
C ARG A 25 12.62 7.64 3.35
N VAL A 26 13.19 8.83 3.44
CA VAL A 26 14.12 9.35 2.43
C VAL A 26 15.47 8.66 2.61
N VAL A 27 15.95 7.98 1.58
CA VAL A 27 17.24 7.27 1.61
C VAL A 27 18.38 8.16 1.06
N ARG A 28 18.05 9.14 0.21
CA ARG A 28 18.99 10.08 -0.41
C ARG A 28 18.27 11.34 -0.85
N GLY A 29 18.99 12.47 -0.83
CA GLY A 29 18.49 13.78 -1.25
C GLY A 29 17.86 14.55 -0.09
N GLU A 30 17.60 15.83 -0.31
CA GLU A 30 16.91 16.71 0.64
C GLU A 30 15.65 17.25 -0.05
N PRO A 31 14.54 16.49 -0.04
CA PRO A 31 13.30 16.92 -0.65
C PRO A 31 12.70 18.08 0.14
N SER A 32 12.04 18.99 -0.56
CA SER A 32 11.32 20.08 0.11
C SER A 32 10.10 19.55 0.88
N ALA A 33 9.58 20.36 1.81
CA ALA A 33 8.38 20.03 2.55
C ALA A 33 7.18 19.82 1.61
N GLU A 34 7.10 20.61 0.55
CA GLU A 34 6.05 20.54 -0.47
C GLU A 34 6.13 19.22 -1.26
N GLU A 35 7.33 18.77 -1.61
CA GLU A 35 7.53 17.51 -2.33
C GLU A 35 7.13 16.30 -1.48
N LEU A 36 7.50 16.28 -0.20
CA LEU A 36 7.09 15.25 0.74
C LEU A 36 5.57 15.23 0.95
N ALA A 37 4.95 16.40 1.05
CA ALA A 37 3.50 16.52 1.17
C ALA A 37 2.80 15.99 -0.09
N ALA A 38 3.25 16.40 -1.28
CA ALA A 38 2.70 15.95 -2.55
C ALA A 38 2.77 14.42 -2.70
N LEU A 39 3.93 13.83 -2.41
CA LEU A 39 4.11 12.38 -2.47
C LEU A 39 3.19 11.65 -1.47
N THR A 40 3.06 12.18 -0.25
CA THR A 40 2.18 11.61 0.77
C THR A 40 0.72 11.60 0.32
N VAL A 41 0.25 12.70 -0.29
CA VAL A 41 -1.11 12.80 -0.82
C VAL A 41 -1.35 11.77 -1.92
N VAL A 42 -0.42 11.60 -2.85
CA VAL A 42 -0.53 10.59 -3.93
C VAL A 42 -0.64 9.19 -3.35
N ILE A 43 0.23 8.84 -2.40
CA ILE A 43 0.23 7.51 -1.76
C ILE A 43 -1.06 7.28 -0.98
N ALA A 44 -1.53 8.29 -0.23
CA ALA A 44 -2.80 8.20 0.49
C ALA A 44 -3.97 7.98 -0.48
N ALA A 45 -4.03 8.74 -1.58
CA ALA A 45 -5.07 8.61 -2.60
C ALA A 45 -5.08 7.23 -3.27
N MET A 46 -3.90 6.68 -3.58
CA MET A 46 -3.78 5.32 -4.13
C MET A 46 -4.16 4.23 -3.11
N SER A 47 -3.88 4.48 -1.83
CA SER A 47 -4.18 3.55 -0.74
C SER A 47 -5.67 3.52 -0.38
N GLN A 48 -6.42 4.57 -0.73
CA GLN A 48 -7.87 4.64 -0.59
C GLN A 48 -8.55 3.70 -1.61
N ARG A 49 -8.52 2.40 -1.33
CA ARG A 49 -9.31 1.41 -2.05
C ARG A 49 -10.79 1.67 -1.79
N ARG A 50 -11.48 2.25 -2.77
CA ARG A 50 -12.94 2.27 -2.79
C ARG A 50 -13.45 0.84 -2.70
N SER A 51 -14.40 0.59 -1.80
CA SER A 51 -15.09 -0.70 -1.68
C SER A 51 -15.78 -1.00 -3.01
N ARG A 52 -15.10 -1.74 -3.89
CA ARG A 52 -15.72 -2.30 -5.07
C ARG A 52 -16.68 -3.36 -4.58
N ARG A 53 -17.98 -3.15 -4.79
CA ARG A 53 -18.98 -4.20 -4.63
C ARG A 53 -18.55 -5.34 -5.55
N ARG A 54 -18.04 -6.42 -4.97
CA ARG A 54 -17.56 -7.56 -5.74
C ARG A 54 -18.77 -8.17 -6.45
N PRO A 55 -18.72 -8.38 -7.77
CA PRO A 55 -19.69 -9.25 -8.43
C PRO A 55 -19.71 -10.59 -7.68
N VAL A 56 -20.89 -11.10 -7.35
CA VAL A 56 -21.02 -12.42 -6.73
C VAL A 56 -20.35 -13.42 -7.68
N PRO A 57 -19.37 -14.22 -7.22
CA PRO A 57 -18.74 -15.22 -8.07
C PRO A 57 -19.81 -16.17 -8.62
N VAL A 58 -19.95 -16.20 -9.94
CA VAL A 58 -20.72 -17.24 -10.61
C VAL A 58 -19.83 -18.46 -10.80
N GLY A 59 -20.40 -19.66 -10.69
CA GLY A 59 -19.66 -20.90 -10.93
C GLY A 59 -19.09 -20.93 -12.35
N ALA A 60 -18.12 -21.82 -12.59
CA ALA A 60 -17.46 -21.96 -13.90
C ALA A 60 -18.46 -22.09 -15.07
N TRP A 61 -19.58 -22.78 -14.84
CA TRP A 61 -20.68 -23.00 -15.79
C TRP A 61 -21.46 -21.74 -16.18
N ALA A 62 -21.62 -20.80 -15.25
CA ALA A 62 -22.36 -19.56 -15.48
C ALA A 62 -21.43 -18.41 -15.91
N SER A 63 -20.12 -18.69 -16.04
CA SER A 63 -19.15 -17.73 -16.51
C SER A 63 -19.14 -17.73 -18.04
N PHE A 64 -19.32 -16.57 -18.66
CA PHE A 64 -19.06 -16.38 -20.11
C PHE A 64 -17.54 -16.33 -20.42
N ALA A 65 -16.77 -16.97 -19.54
CA ALA A 65 -15.32 -17.06 -19.53
C ALA A 65 -14.74 -17.55 -20.83
N ASP A 66 -15.36 -18.59 -21.36
CA ASP A 66 -14.78 -19.44 -22.39
C ASP A 66 -14.96 -18.80 -23.77
N GLY A 67 -15.88 -17.82 -23.90
CA GLY A 67 -16.04 -16.98 -25.09
C GLY A 67 -14.99 -15.87 -25.21
N HIS A 68 -14.17 -15.65 -24.18
CA HIS A 68 -13.08 -14.67 -24.20
C HIS A 68 -11.75 -15.35 -23.94
N ARG A 69 -10.68 -14.94 -24.65
CA ARG A 69 -9.34 -15.48 -24.42
C ARG A 69 -8.91 -15.13 -22.98
N ARG A 70 -8.83 -16.12 -22.11
CA ARG A 70 -8.31 -15.97 -20.75
C ARG A 70 -6.82 -16.29 -20.69
N PRO A 71 -6.03 -15.54 -19.89
CA PRO A 71 -4.69 -15.99 -19.51
C PRO A 71 -4.79 -17.33 -18.77
N GLY A 72 -3.88 -18.26 -19.05
CA GLY A 72 -3.84 -19.55 -18.35
C GLY A 72 -3.64 -19.37 -16.85
N GLU A 73 -4.34 -20.18 -16.03
CA GLU A 73 -4.13 -20.20 -14.58
C GLU A 73 -2.72 -20.73 -14.28
N GLN A 74 -1.89 -19.92 -13.63
CA GLN A 74 -0.53 -20.33 -13.24
C GLN A 74 -0.57 -20.92 -11.83
N GLY A 75 -0.24 -22.21 -11.71
CA GLY A 75 -0.16 -22.91 -10.43
C GLY A 75 -0.77 -24.31 -10.44
N PRO A 76 -0.71 -25.04 -9.31
CA PRO A 76 -1.27 -26.38 -9.20
C PRO A 76 -2.77 -26.38 -9.49
N GLY A 77 -3.18 -27.14 -10.51
CA GLY A 77 -4.58 -27.20 -10.97
C GLY A 77 -4.90 -26.31 -12.16
N GLY A 78 -4.06 -25.33 -12.50
CA GLY A 78 -4.25 -24.47 -13.67
C GLY A 78 -4.20 -25.22 -15.00
N TRP A 79 -3.40 -26.29 -15.07
CA TRP A 79 -3.39 -27.21 -16.20
C TRP A 79 -4.67 -28.04 -16.32
N ARG A 80 -5.30 -28.46 -15.21
CA ARG A 80 -6.58 -29.18 -15.21
C ARG A 80 -7.74 -28.25 -15.60
N ALA A 81 -7.59 -26.97 -15.28
CA ALA A 81 -8.53 -25.91 -15.60
C ALA A 81 -8.57 -25.56 -17.10
N ALA A 82 -7.52 -25.84 -17.86
CA ALA A 82 -7.40 -25.49 -19.26
C ALA A 82 -8.13 -26.45 -20.23
N GLY A 83 -8.39 -27.69 -19.79
CA GLY A 83 -9.02 -28.74 -20.61
C GLY A 83 -10.51 -28.95 -20.33
N ARG A 84 -11.12 -28.19 -19.42
CA ARG A 84 -12.57 -28.18 -19.24
C ARG A 84 -13.17 -27.36 -20.39
N PHE A 85 -13.55 -28.06 -21.43
CA PHE A 85 -14.54 -27.58 -22.38
C PHE A 85 -15.86 -28.23 -21.97
N ALA A 86 -16.96 -27.49 -22.03
CA ALA A 86 -18.20 -28.12 -22.45
C ALA A 86 -18.14 -28.21 -23.98
#